data_AF-A0A933ETN9-F1
#
_entry.id   AF-A0A933ETN9-F1
#
_cell.length_a   1.000
_cell.length_b   1.000
_cell.length_c   1.000
_cell.angle_alpha   90.00
_cell.angle_beta   90.00
_cell.angle_gamma   90.00
#
_symmetry.space_group_name_H-M   'P 1'
#
loop_
_entity.id
_entity.type
_entity.pdbx_description
1 polymer ?
#
loop_
_entity_poly.entity_id
_entity_poly.type
_entity_poly.pdbx_seq_one_letter_code
_entity_poly.pdbx_strand_id
1 'polypeptide(L)'
;MGPRAFFVLVAAVLAMVLLAFACAPTPTPTPTPPPKPPAAPSPAPAATKPAVPPTTAPAPTKPAPAPTKPAAPAASPTAPAAKPAASPAAKTTSGGQAVFQANCVACHGATGEGGVGPNIRGKTEDVVKRQVRNGGQRMPPFSASQISDQQLNDLATYVNSLR
;
A
#
# COMPACT_ATOMS: atom_id res chain seq x y z
N MET A 1 -39.72 21.71 -60.76
CA MET A 1 -39.50 21.35 -59.34
C MET A 1 -40.83 21.44 -58.60
N GLY A 2 -41.40 20.30 -58.19
CA GLY A 2 -42.74 20.24 -57.58
C GLY A 2 -42.74 20.34 -56.05
N PRO A 3 -43.88 20.70 -55.44
CA PRO A 3 -44.02 20.96 -53.99
C PRO A 3 -43.65 19.75 -53.10
N ARG A 4 -43.63 18.55 -53.68
CA ARG A 4 -43.24 17.30 -53.00
C ARG A 4 -41.74 17.24 -52.70
N ALA A 5 -40.89 17.84 -53.54
CA ALA A 5 -39.44 17.86 -53.32
C ALA A 5 -39.04 18.83 -52.19
N PHE A 6 -39.81 19.92 -52.02
CA PHE A 6 -39.58 20.89 -50.95
C PHE A 6 -39.94 20.31 -49.58
N PHE A 7 -41.02 19.53 -49.50
CA PHE A 7 -41.44 18.88 -48.24
C PHE A 7 -40.45 17.80 -47.77
N VAL A 8 -39.86 17.04 -48.69
CA VAL A 8 -38.85 16.02 -48.38
C VAL A 8 -37.56 16.67 -47.87
N LEU A 9 -37.17 17.83 -48.40
CA LEU A 9 -35.98 18.56 -47.98
C LEU A 9 -36.15 19.17 -46.56
N VAL A 10 -37.32 19.75 -46.26
CA VAL A 10 -37.60 20.34 -44.94
C VAL A 10 -37.68 19.26 -43.85
N ALA A 11 -38.26 18.09 -44.15
CA ALA A 11 -38.29 16.96 -43.22
C ALA A 11 -36.89 16.39 -42.92
N ALA A 12 -36.00 16.33 -43.92
CA ALA A 12 -34.64 15.83 -43.75
C ALA A 12 -33.76 16.76 -42.90
N VAL A 13 -33.92 18.09 -43.05
CA VAL A 13 -33.17 19.07 -42.25
C VAL A 13 -33.67 19.09 -40.79
N LEU A 14 -34.97 18.93 -40.56
CA LEU A 14 -35.53 18.85 -39.20
C LEU A 14 -35.08 17.58 -38.45
N ALA A 15 -34.97 16.45 -39.16
CA ALA A 15 -34.48 15.20 -38.59
C ALA A 15 -32.98 15.24 -38.21
N MET A 16 -32.15 15.98 -38.95
CA MET A 16 -30.72 16.13 -38.61
C MET A 16 -30.45 17.06 -37.43
N VAL A 17 -31.30 18.06 -37.16
CA VAL A 17 -31.14 18.96 -36.00
C VAL A 17 -31.54 18.28 -34.67
N LEU A 18 -32.46 17.31 -34.71
CA LEU A 18 -32.89 16.56 -33.52
C LEU A 18 -31.88 15.49 -33.06
N LEU A 19 -30.99 15.00 -33.92
CA LEU A 19 -29.95 14.02 -33.53
C LEU A 19 -28.69 14.64 -32.88
N ALA A 20 -28.54 15.97 -32.88
CA ALA A 20 -27.34 16.63 -32.35
C ALA A 20 -27.40 16.99 -30.85
N PHE A 21 -28.57 16.92 -30.21
CA PHE A 21 -28.76 17.34 -28.80
C PHE A 21 -28.58 16.22 -27.75
N ALA A 22 -28.31 14.98 -28.17
CA ALA A 22 -28.27 13.84 -27.24
C ALA A 22 -26.87 13.53 -26.65
N CYS A 23 -25.85 14.35 -26.93
CA CYS A 23 -24.48 14.09 -26.49
C CYS A 23 -23.87 15.27 -25.72
N ALA A 24 -24.63 15.86 -24.79
CA ALA A 24 -24.04 16.75 -23.79
C ALA A 24 -23.21 15.90 -22.79
N PRO A 25 -21.91 16.18 -22.59
CA PRO A 25 -21.12 15.49 -21.59
C PRO A 25 -21.68 15.80 -20.20
N THR A 26 -22.08 14.76 -19.46
CA THR A 26 -22.49 14.88 -18.07
C THR A 26 -21.35 15.50 -17.25
N PRO A 27 -21.61 16.52 -16.41
CA PRO A 27 -20.56 17.07 -15.55
C PRO A 27 -20.06 15.99 -14.60
N THR A 28 -18.78 15.64 -14.69
CA THR A 28 -18.13 14.69 -13.81
C THR A 28 -18.16 15.24 -12.38
N PRO A 29 -18.64 14.49 -11.37
CA PRO A 29 -18.64 14.97 -10.00
C PRO A 29 -17.20 15.22 -9.53
N THR A 30 -16.90 16.47 -9.14
CA THR A 30 -15.61 16.83 -8.57
C THR A 30 -15.40 16.05 -7.27
N PRO A 31 -14.29 15.31 -7.10
CA PRO A 31 -14.03 14.57 -5.88
C PRO A 31 -13.92 15.54 -4.70
N THR A 32 -14.78 15.36 -3.69
CA THR A 32 -14.69 16.10 -2.42
C THR A 32 -13.38 15.73 -1.73
N PRO A 33 -12.56 16.69 -1.28
CA PRO A 33 -11.36 16.38 -0.52
C PRO A 33 -11.72 15.66 0.78
N PRO A 34 -10.90 14.69 1.23
CA PRO A 34 -11.13 14.01 2.49
C PRO A 34 -11.10 15.02 3.66
N PRO A 35 -11.88 14.78 4.73
CA PRO A 35 -11.86 15.64 5.91
C PRO A 35 -10.44 15.69 6.49
N LYS A 36 -10.01 16.91 6.87
CA LYS A 36 -8.74 17.12 7.55
C LYS A 36 -8.69 16.22 8.80
N PRO A 37 -7.63 15.42 9.01
CA PRO A 37 -7.48 14.64 10.22
C PRO A 37 -7.59 15.54 11.45
N PRO A 38 -8.18 15.05 12.56
CA PRO A 38 -8.15 15.79 13.82
C PRO A 38 -6.71 16.11 14.17
N ALA A 39 -6.48 17.34 14.64
CA ALA A 39 -5.17 17.76 15.12
C ALA A 39 -4.69 16.74 16.17
N ALA A 40 -3.49 16.18 15.96
CA ALA A 40 -2.89 15.28 16.91
C ALA A 40 -2.85 15.97 18.29
N PRO A 41 -3.17 15.26 19.38
CA PRO A 41 -3.03 15.83 20.72
C PRO A 41 -1.58 16.24 20.93
N SER A 42 -1.38 17.48 21.40
CA SER A 42 -0.08 17.98 21.83
C SER A 42 0.57 16.97 22.77
N PRO A 43 1.90 16.71 22.66
CA PRO A 43 2.58 15.84 23.60
C PRO A 43 2.43 16.39 25.01
N ALA A 44 1.92 15.56 25.93
CA ALA A 44 1.93 15.85 27.35
C ALA A 44 3.39 16.05 27.81
N PRO A 45 3.67 17.00 28.73
CA PRO A 45 5.02 17.19 29.23
C PRO A 45 5.49 15.93 29.95
N ALA A 46 6.74 15.54 29.68
CA ALA A 46 7.41 14.42 30.31
C ALA A 46 7.38 14.59 31.84
N ALA A 47 6.63 13.72 32.52
CA ALA A 47 6.68 13.60 33.96
C ALA A 47 8.05 13.04 34.35
N THR A 48 8.88 13.88 34.96
CA THR A 48 10.08 13.49 35.68
C THR A 48 9.68 12.64 36.89
N LYS A 49 10.02 11.37 36.86
CA LYS A 49 9.81 10.44 37.99
C LYS A 49 10.94 10.64 39.01
N PRO A 50 10.66 10.84 40.31
CA PRO A 50 11.69 10.83 41.35
C PRO A 50 12.39 9.47 41.47
N ALA A 51 13.70 9.51 41.75
CA ALA A 51 14.55 8.36 42.01
C ALA A 51 14.09 7.60 43.28
N VAL A 52 13.98 6.29 43.17
CA VAL A 52 13.74 5.36 44.29
C VAL A 52 15.07 4.67 44.62
N PRO A 53 15.49 4.57 45.91
CA PRO A 53 16.74 3.91 46.30
C PRO A 53 16.68 2.37 46.16
N PRO A 54 17.83 1.68 46.10
CA PRO A 54 17.88 0.23 45.88
C PRO A 54 17.66 -0.54 47.19
N THR A 55 16.66 -1.41 47.19
CA THR A 55 16.51 -2.46 48.22
C THR A 55 16.67 -3.82 47.56
N THR A 56 17.70 -4.53 47.98
CA THR A 56 18.06 -5.90 47.62
C THR A 56 17.11 -6.90 48.28
N ALA A 57 16.47 -7.78 47.50
CA ALA A 57 15.92 -9.07 47.94
C ALA A 57 15.59 -9.95 46.71
N PRO A 58 15.62 -11.30 46.84
CA PRO A 58 16.05 -12.22 45.78
C PRO A 58 14.93 -12.70 44.84
N ALA A 59 15.37 -13.31 43.75
CA ALA A 59 14.59 -13.86 42.64
C ALA A 59 13.48 -14.86 43.06
N PRO A 60 12.33 -14.82 42.37
CA PRO A 60 11.51 -15.99 42.15
C PRO A 60 11.70 -16.54 40.73
N THR A 61 12.23 -17.75 40.65
CA THR A 61 12.15 -18.65 39.50
C THR A 61 10.69 -19.01 39.20
N LYS A 62 10.22 -18.71 37.99
CA LYS A 62 9.20 -19.51 37.31
C LYS A 62 9.48 -19.54 35.79
N PRO A 63 9.48 -20.71 35.14
CA PRO A 63 9.76 -20.83 33.71
C PRO A 63 8.73 -20.09 32.84
N ALA A 64 9.22 -19.31 31.88
CA ALA A 64 8.43 -18.80 30.78
C ALA A 64 8.00 -19.97 29.87
N PRO A 65 6.71 -20.08 29.47
CA PRO A 65 6.33 -20.99 28.41
C PRO A 65 6.88 -20.47 27.07
N ALA A 66 7.44 -21.38 26.28
CA ALA A 66 8.00 -21.16 24.96
C ALA A 66 6.98 -20.50 24.00
N PRO A 67 7.43 -19.69 23.02
CA PRO A 67 6.55 -19.19 21.98
C PRO A 67 6.10 -20.34 21.07
N THR A 68 4.85 -20.75 21.21
CA THR A 68 4.20 -21.67 20.28
C THR A 68 3.97 -20.96 18.95
N LYS A 69 4.82 -21.28 17.98
CA LYS A 69 4.64 -21.07 16.53
C LYS A 69 3.19 -21.34 16.10
N PRO A 70 2.44 -20.36 15.56
CA PRO A 70 1.22 -20.68 14.84
C PRO A 70 1.56 -21.42 13.54
N ALA A 71 0.90 -22.56 13.36
CA ALA A 71 0.98 -23.39 12.18
C ALA A 71 0.59 -22.62 10.91
N ALA A 72 1.34 -22.85 9.85
CA ALA A 72 0.95 -22.49 8.50
C ALA A 72 -0.36 -23.22 8.13
N PRO A 73 -1.30 -22.58 7.42
CA PRO A 73 -2.28 -23.31 6.66
C PRO A 73 -1.64 -23.89 5.39
N ALA A 74 -1.97 -25.14 5.14
CA ALA A 74 -1.61 -25.91 3.96
C ALA A 74 -2.15 -25.27 2.67
N ALA A 75 -1.40 -25.51 1.59
CA ALA A 75 -1.68 -25.09 0.23
C ALA A 75 -2.95 -25.70 -0.36
N SER A 76 -3.49 -25.07 -1.41
CA SER A 76 -3.78 -25.77 -2.66
C SER A 76 -3.78 -24.82 -3.88
N PRO A 77 -3.48 -25.36 -5.08
CA PRO A 77 -2.87 -24.64 -6.21
C PRO A 77 -3.93 -24.05 -7.16
N THR A 78 -3.59 -23.15 -8.09
CA THR A 78 -3.30 -23.50 -9.50
C THR A 78 -2.71 -22.26 -10.20
N ALA A 79 -1.56 -22.41 -10.87
CA ALA A 79 -1.00 -21.41 -11.78
C ALA A 79 -1.34 -21.80 -13.24
N PRO A 80 -1.18 -20.86 -14.19
CA PRO A 80 -0.19 -21.16 -15.24
C PRO A 80 0.93 -20.11 -15.33
N ALA A 81 2.14 -20.67 -15.28
CA ALA A 81 3.41 -20.27 -15.88
C ALA A 81 3.61 -18.84 -16.41
N ALA A 82 4.51 -18.11 -15.74
CA ALA A 82 5.59 -17.40 -16.40
C ALA A 82 6.91 -17.77 -15.72
N LYS A 83 7.91 -18.13 -16.54
CA LYS A 83 9.23 -18.68 -16.18
C LYS A 83 9.97 -17.83 -15.13
N PRO A 84 10.36 -18.37 -13.96
CA PRO A 84 11.30 -17.68 -13.08
C PRO A 84 12.70 -17.75 -13.72
N ALA A 85 13.19 -16.63 -14.23
CA ALA A 85 14.62 -16.44 -14.36
C ALA A 85 15.17 -16.32 -12.93
N ALA A 86 15.76 -17.41 -12.45
CA ALA A 86 16.37 -17.48 -11.14
C ALA A 86 17.52 -16.48 -11.03
N SER A 87 17.32 -15.42 -10.26
CA SER A 87 18.41 -14.59 -9.75
C SER A 87 18.96 -15.26 -8.49
N PRO A 88 20.27 -15.49 -8.36
CA PRO A 88 20.83 -16.17 -7.20
C PRO A 88 20.84 -15.24 -5.97
N ALA A 89 20.47 -15.83 -4.83
CA ALA A 89 20.51 -15.28 -3.48
C ALA A 89 19.40 -14.27 -3.09
N ALA A 90 18.26 -14.81 -2.69
CA ALA A 90 17.47 -14.21 -1.63
C ALA A 90 17.41 -15.21 -0.48
N LYS A 91 18.19 -14.98 0.57
CA LYS A 91 17.83 -15.49 1.90
C LYS A 91 16.51 -14.80 2.22
N THR A 92 15.40 -15.42 1.85
CA THR A 92 14.06 -14.92 2.12
C THR A 92 13.89 -14.95 3.63
N THR A 93 14.05 -13.79 4.27
CA THR A 93 13.50 -13.54 5.60
C THR A 93 11.99 -13.77 5.44
N SER A 94 11.51 -14.95 5.84
CA SER A 94 10.11 -15.35 5.55
C SER A 94 9.08 -14.31 6.03
N GLY A 95 9.43 -13.51 7.05
CA GLY A 95 8.66 -12.36 7.50
C GLY A 95 8.65 -11.17 6.54
N GLY A 96 9.80 -10.83 5.93
CA GLY A 96 9.93 -9.65 5.06
C GLY A 96 9.10 -9.75 3.79
N GLN A 97 9.12 -10.93 3.14
CA GLN A 97 8.29 -11.20 1.98
C GLN A 97 6.79 -11.15 2.33
N ALA A 98 6.38 -11.74 3.45
CA ALA A 98 4.97 -11.72 3.87
C ALA A 98 4.47 -10.29 4.15
N VAL A 99 5.29 -9.47 4.82
CA VAL A 99 4.97 -8.05 5.06
C VAL A 99 4.85 -7.28 3.74
N PHE A 100 5.75 -7.55 2.79
CA PHE A 100 5.71 -6.94 1.46
C PHE A 100 4.42 -7.28 0.70
N GLN A 101 4.05 -8.57 0.67
CA GLN A 101 2.82 -9.04 0.01
C GLN A 101 1.57 -8.44 0.64
N ALA A 102 1.55 -8.25 1.96
CA ALA A 102 0.38 -7.73 2.66
C ALA A 102 0.22 -6.20 2.51
N ASN A 103 1.31 -5.44 2.40
CA ASN A 103 1.28 -3.98 2.56
C ASN A 103 1.77 -3.18 1.36
N CYS A 104 2.59 -3.76 0.48
CA CYS A 104 3.38 -2.98 -0.49
C CYS A 104 2.97 -3.24 -1.94
N VAL A 105 2.53 -4.45 -2.27
CA VAL A 105 2.27 -4.89 -3.66
C VAL A 105 1.23 -4.07 -4.39
N ALA A 106 0.21 -3.57 -3.68
CA ALA A 106 -0.87 -2.80 -4.28
C ALA A 106 -0.36 -1.53 -4.99
N CYS A 107 0.78 -0.99 -4.53
CA CYS A 107 1.39 0.18 -5.13
C CYS A 107 2.68 -0.15 -5.90
N HIS A 108 3.50 -1.05 -5.38
CA HIS A 108 4.85 -1.28 -5.90
C HIS A 108 5.00 -2.53 -6.78
N GLY A 109 3.90 -3.25 -7.03
CA GLY A 109 3.93 -4.48 -7.83
C GLY A 109 4.42 -5.70 -7.03
N ALA A 110 4.23 -6.89 -7.60
CA ALA A 110 4.46 -8.16 -6.91
C ALA A 110 5.94 -8.41 -6.61
N THR A 111 6.84 -7.82 -7.39
CA THR A 111 8.30 -7.95 -7.28
C THR A 111 8.98 -6.60 -7.04
N GLY A 112 8.23 -5.56 -6.65
CA GLY A 112 8.76 -4.22 -6.43
C GLY A 112 9.10 -3.46 -7.73
N GLU A 113 8.66 -3.96 -8.88
CA GLU A 113 8.90 -3.40 -10.21
C GLU A 113 8.29 -2.01 -10.42
N GLY A 114 7.35 -1.61 -9.56
CA GLY A 114 6.59 -0.37 -9.63
C GLY A 114 5.16 -0.57 -10.13
N GLY A 115 4.45 0.53 -10.29
CA GLY A 115 3.05 0.57 -10.70
C GLY A 115 2.46 1.93 -10.36
N VAL A 116 1.57 1.97 -9.37
CA VAL A 116 1.08 3.23 -8.79
C VAL A 116 2.22 3.96 -8.06
N GLY A 117 3.04 3.20 -7.35
CA GLY A 117 4.29 3.65 -6.74
C GLY A 117 5.50 3.37 -7.63
N PRO A 118 6.65 3.99 -7.34
CA PRO A 118 7.87 3.80 -8.11
C PRO A 118 8.44 2.39 -7.96
N ASN A 119 9.35 2.02 -8.86
CA ASN A 119 10.20 0.86 -8.71
C ASN A 119 11.11 1.01 -7.47
N ILE A 120 11.13 -0.02 -6.64
CA ILE A 120 11.87 -0.07 -5.36
C ILE A 120 12.91 -1.17 -5.31
N ARG A 121 13.13 -1.89 -6.41
CA ARG A 121 14.17 -2.93 -6.51
C ARG A 121 15.54 -2.29 -6.34
N GLY A 122 16.41 -2.95 -5.57
CA GLY A 122 17.78 -2.49 -5.33
C GLY A 122 17.91 -1.21 -4.50
N LYS A 123 16.82 -0.74 -3.84
CA LYS A 123 16.94 0.31 -2.82
C LYS A 123 17.66 -0.23 -1.59
N THR A 124 18.54 0.60 -1.02
CA THR A 124 19.25 0.25 0.22
C THR A 124 18.27 0.15 1.38
N GLU A 125 18.58 -0.75 2.33
CA GLU A 125 17.69 -1.02 3.46
C GLU A 125 17.33 0.26 4.24
N ASP A 126 18.30 1.14 4.49
CA ASP A 126 18.04 2.38 5.25
C ASP A 126 17.11 3.34 4.53
N VAL A 127 17.16 3.38 3.20
CA VAL A 127 16.21 4.16 2.40
C VAL A 127 14.81 3.59 2.56
N VAL A 128 14.65 2.26 2.48
CA VAL A 128 13.35 1.59 2.67
C VAL A 128 12.82 1.84 4.08
N LYS A 129 13.63 1.63 5.11
CA LYS A 129 13.22 1.80 6.52
C LYS A 129 12.74 3.23 6.79
N ARG A 130 13.49 4.25 6.36
CA ARG A 130 13.09 5.65 6.52
C ARG A 130 11.81 5.97 5.74
N GLN A 131 11.70 5.50 4.51
CA GLN A 131 10.54 5.77 3.65
C GLN A 131 9.26 5.13 4.22
N VAL A 132 9.35 3.92 4.78
CA VAL A 132 8.20 3.23 5.39
C VAL A 132 7.75 3.93 6.67
N ARG A 133 8.68 4.40 7.52
CA ARG A 133 8.33 5.12 8.75
C ARG A 133 7.77 6.50 8.51
N ASN A 134 8.36 7.24 7.58
CA ASN A 134 8.02 8.64 7.35
C ASN A 134 6.94 8.81 6.27
N GLY A 135 6.71 7.80 5.45
CA GLY A 135 5.90 7.93 4.24
C GLY A 135 6.53 8.92 3.25
N GLY A 136 5.75 9.33 2.26
CA GLY A 136 6.16 10.38 1.32
C GLY A 136 5.26 10.44 0.10
N GLN A 137 5.01 11.67 -0.38
CA GLN A 137 4.08 11.93 -1.49
C GLN A 137 2.71 11.28 -1.22
N ARG A 138 2.42 10.16 -1.89
CA ARG A 138 1.18 9.39 -1.80
C ARG A 138 1.31 8.13 -0.94
N MET A 139 2.52 7.79 -0.49
CA MET A 139 2.80 6.64 0.35
C MET A 139 2.53 7.01 1.82
N PRO A 140 1.56 6.34 2.48
CA PRO A 140 1.30 6.57 3.90
C PRO A 140 2.47 6.09 4.77
N PRO A 141 2.71 6.72 5.93
CA PRO A 141 3.65 6.21 6.92
C PRO A 141 3.08 4.96 7.60
N PHE A 142 3.97 4.04 7.98
CA PHE A 142 3.65 2.84 8.76
C PHE A 142 4.30 2.93 10.14
N SER A 143 3.45 2.98 11.17
CA SER A 143 3.89 3.03 12.57
C SER A 143 4.46 1.69 13.05
N ALA A 144 5.16 1.72 14.19
CA ALA A 144 5.70 0.50 14.84
C ALA A 144 4.60 -0.49 15.23
N SER A 145 3.37 -0.02 15.45
CA SER A 145 2.20 -0.86 15.74
C SER A 145 1.67 -1.59 14.52
N GLN A 146 1.87 -1.05 13.32
CA GLN A 146 1.44 -1.69 12.06
C GLN A 146 2.53 -2.61 11.49
N ILE A 147 3.77 -2.15 11.54
CA ILE A 147 4.96 -2.89 11.13
C ILE A 147 5.99 -2.70 12.23
N SER A 148 6.25 -3.71 13.04
CA SER A 148 7.28 -3.65 14.09
C SER A 148 8.67 -3.38 13.51
N ASP A 149 9.61 -2.93 14.33
CA ASP A 149 10.99 -2.65 13.85
C ASP A 149 11.66 -3.91 13.28
N GLN A 150 11.38 -5.07 13.87
CA GLN A 150 11.88 -6.34 13.34
C GLN A 150 11.29 -6.65 11.96
N GLN A 151 9.97 -6.53 11.80
CA GLN A 151 9.31 -6.71 10.50
C GLN A 151 9.82 -5.70 9.45
N LEU A 152 10.11 -4.48 9.88
CA LEU A 152 10.64 -3.45 8.99
C LEU A 152 12.08 -3.76 8.54
N ASN A 153 12.92 -4.30 9.43
CA ASN A 153 14.25 -4.77 9.06
C ASN A 153 14.16 -5.94 8.07
N ASP A 154 13.31 -6.94 8.37
CA ASP A 154 13.10 -8.10 7.49
C ASP A 154 12.57 -7.68 6.11
N LEU A 155 11.63 -6.72 6.08
CA LEU A 155 11.08 -6.12 4.86
C LEU A 155 12.16 -5.40 4.05
N ALA A 156 12.99 -4.59 4.71
CA ALA A 156 14.06 -3.85 4.05
C ALA A 156 15.09 -4.80 3.42
N THR A 157 15.49 -5.85 4.13
CA THR A 157 16.35 -6.91 3.60
C THR A 157 15.71 -7.61 2.41
N TYR A 158 14.41 -7.91 2.47
CA TYR A 158 13.69 -8.50 1.34
C TYR A 158 13.70 -7.56 0.11
N VAL A 159 13.33 -6.28 0.26
CA VAL A 159 13.31 -5.31 -0.85
C VAL A 159 14.70 -5.14 -1.48
N ASN A 160 15.76 -5.09 -0.66
CA ASN A 160 17.14 -5.02 -1.13
C ASN A 160 17.55 -6.28 -1.91
N SER A 161 16.95 -7.44 -1.61
CA SER A 161 17.18 -8.70 -2.35
C SER A 161 16.49 -8.76 -3.72
N LEU A 162 15.51 -7.89 -4.01
CA LEU A 162 14.72 -7.90 -5.26
C LEU A 162 15.45 -7.35 -6.49
N ARG A 163 16.72 -6.97 -6.39
CA ARG A 163 17.54 -6.43 -7.48
C ARG A 163 17.46 -7.22 -8.79
#